data_AF-A0A957ZMY0-F1
#
_entry.id   AF-A0A957ZMY0-F1
#
_cell.length_a   1.000
_cell.length_b   1.000
_cell.length_c   1.000
_cell.angle_alpha   90.00
_cell.angle_beta   90.00
_cell.angle_gamma   90.00
#
_symmetry.space_group_name_H-M   'P 1'
#
loop_
_entity.id
_entity.type
_entity.pdbx_description
1 polymer ?
#
loop_
_entity_poly.entity_id
_entity_poly.type
_entity_poly.pdbx_seq_one_letter_code
_entity_poly.pdbx_strand_id
1 'polypeptide(L)' 'SLASGQMKQVEWEKEGMSVTVQRTIVEDGTTRTDTLRSQYQPWKAVYLVGPGTDVPTPAATPTATP' A
#
# COMPACT_ATOMS: atom_id res chain seq x y z
N SER A 1 -19.61 -19.03 1.56
CA SER A 1 -18.66 -19.57 0.56
C SER A 1 -19.15 -19.20 -0.83
N LEU A 2 -18.27 -19.23 -1.84
CA LEU A 2 -18.64 -19.05 -3.25
C LEU A 2 -18.87 -20.42 -3.93
N ALA A 3 -19.69 -20.46 -4.97
CA ALA A 3 -19.86 -21.65 -5.79
C ALA A 3 -18.63 -21.91 -6.68
N SER A 4 -18.55 -23.11 -7.26
CA SER A 4 -17.47 -23.49 -8.17
C SER A 4 -17.33 -22.50 -9.33
N GLY A 5 -16.11 -22.11 -9.68
CA GLY A 5 -15.81 -21.18 -10.77
C GLY A 5 -16.13 -19.71 -10.51
N GLN A 6 -16.64 -19.35 -9.31
CA GLN A 6 -16.95 -17.97 -8.97
C GLN A 6 -15.77 -17.24 -8.32
N MET A 7 -15.57 -15.98 -8.71
CA MET A 7 -14.64 -15.07 -8.06
C MET A 7 -15.37 -13.79 -7.66
N LYS A 8 -15.08 -13.27 -6.46
CA LYS A 8 -15.66 -12.02 -5.97
C LYS A 8 -14.61 -11.18 -5.27
N GLN A 9 -14.41 -9.95 -5.74
CA GLN A 9 -13.61 -8.97 -5.02
C GLN A 9 -14.32 -8.58 -3.72
N VAL A 10 -13.58 -8.61 -2.62
CA VAL A 10 -14.07 -8.22 -1.29
C VAL A 10 -13.30 -7.07 -0.69
N GLU A 11 -12.12 -6.76 -1.23
CA GLU A 11 -11.31 -5.61 -0.83
C GLU A 11 -10.63 -4.99 -2.05
N TRP A 12 -10.52 -3.66 -2.06
CA TRP A 12 -9.95 -2.90 -3.16
C TRP A 12 -8.54 -2.48 -2.85
N GLU A 13 -7.69 -2.59 -3.87
CA GLU A 13 -6.33 -2.09 -3.78
C GLU A 13 -6.28 -0.58 -3.54
N LYS A 14 -5.22 -0.16 -2.86
CA LYS A 14 -4.85 1.23 -2.67
C LYS A 14 -3.36 1.38 -2.91
N GLU A 15 -3.00 2.47 -3.56
CA GLU A 15 -1.61 2.81 -3.77
C GLU A 15 -0.91 3.01 -2.42
N GLY A 16 0.38 2.63 -2.39
CA GLY A 16 1.26 3.00 -1.30
C GLY A 16 1.67 4.46 -1.43
N MET A 17 2.44 4.95 -0.47
CA MET A 17 2.94 6.32 -0.50
C MET A 17 4.23 6.43 0.31
N SER A 18 5.19 7.19 -0.22
CA SER A 18 6.36 7.64 0.52
C SER A 18 6.11 9.06 1.03
N VAL A 19 6.19 9.28 2.34
CA VAL A 19 5.99 10.60 2.96
C VAL A 19 7.27 11.02 3.67
N THR A 20 7.75 12.22 3.36
CA THR A 20 8.86 12.86 4.08
C THR A 20 8.36 14.15 4.72
N VAL A 21 8.56 14.28 6.03
CA VAL A 21 8.27 15.49 6.79
C VAL A 21 9.59 16.09 7.28
N GLN A 22 9.81 17.36 6.98
CA GLN A 22 10.90 18.14 7.54
C GLN A 22 10.36 18.98 8.69
N ARG A 23 10.96 18.84 9.86
CA ARG A 23 10.60 19.60 11.06
C ARG A 23 11.78 20.47 11.46
N THR A 24 11.59 21.78 11.41
CA THR A 24 12.53 22.74 12.01
C THR A 24 12.13 23.01 13.45
N ILE A 25 13.09 22.90 14.36
CA ILE A 25 12.94 23.15 15.79
C ILE A 25 13.81 24.33 16.14
N VAL A 26 13.23 25.32 16.80
CA VAL A 26 13.93 26.50 17.33
C VAL A 26 13.73 26.52 18.84
N GLU A 27 14.81 26.40 19.60
CA GLU A 27 14.80 26.33 21.06
C GLU A 27 16.11 26.91 21.61
N ASP A 28 16.02 27.75 22.63
CA ASP A 28 17.17 28.41 23.28
C ASP A 28 18.15 29.09 22.31
N GLY A 29 17.63 29.75 21.27
CA GLY A 29 18.43 30.42 20.24
C GLY A 29 19.15 29.47 19.27
N THR A 30 18.97 28.16 19.41
CA THR A 30 19.51 27.15 18.50
C THR A 30 18.43 26.66 17.55
N THR A 31 18.81 26.43 16.29
CA THR A 31 17.93 25.84 15.27
C THR A 31 18.46 24.48 14.83
N ARG A 32 17.59 23.47 14.77
CA ARG A 32 17.90 22.16 14.17
C ARG A 32 16.75 21.68 13.29
N THR A 33 17.08 20.82 12.33
CA THR A 33 16.09 20.20 11.45
C THR A 33 16.12 18.69 11.62
N ASP A 34 14.94 18.11 11.83
CA ASP A 34 14.72 16.67 11.82
C ASP A 34 14.02 16.27 10.52
N THR A 35 14.36 15.09 9.99
CA THR A 35 13.65 14.49 8.85
C THR A 35 12.95 13.22 9.32
N LEU A 36 11.63 13.16 9.15
CA LEU A 36 10.82 11.99 9.45
C LEU A 36 10.35 11.37 8.13
N ARG A 37 10.45 10.05 8.00
CA ARG A 37 10.04 9.31 6.79
C ARG A 37 9.03 8.24 7.16
N SER A 38 7.98 8.09 6.36
CA SER A 38 6.98 7.04 6.50
C SER A 38 6.70 6.41 5.15
N GLN A 39 6.82 5.09 5.07
CA GLN A 39 6.55 4.30 3.87
C GLN A 39 5.25 3.54 4.07
N TYR A 40 4.19 3.99 3.42
CA TYR A 40 2.91 3.28 3.35
C TYR A 40 3.00 2.25 2.23
N GLN A 41 2.93 0.97 2.58
CA GLN A 41 2.90 -0.09 1.58
C GLN A 41 1.56 -0.08 0.85
N PRO A 42 1.55 -0.36 -0.47
CA PRO A 42 0.30 -0.50 -1.21
C PRO A 42 -0.55 -1.61 -0.60
N TRP A 43 -1.84 -1.35 -0.53
CA TRP A 43 -2.82 -2.34 -0.14
C TRP A 43 -3.25 -3.14 -1.37
N LYS A 44 -3.26 -4.47 -1.26
CA LYS A 44 -3.64 -5.34 -2.37
C LYS A 44 -5.15 -5.56 -2.39
N ALA A 45 -5.70 -5.71 -3.59
CA ALA A 45 -7.06 -6.20 -3.74
C ALA A 45 -7.16 -7.63 -3.21
N VAL A 46 -8.28 -7.97 -2.57
CA VAL A 46 -8.55 -9.32 -2.06
C VAL A 46 -9.78 -9.88 -2.76
N TYR A 47 -9.65 -11.12 -3.23
CA TYR A 47 -10.70 -11.85 -3.90
C TYR A 47 -11.02 -13.13 -3.13
N LEU A 48 -12.31 -13.36 -2.90
CA LEU A 48 -12.79 -14.70 -2.58
C LEU A 48 -12.86 -15.49 -3.88
N VAL A 49 -12.38 -16.73 -3.83
CA VAL A 49 -12.30 -17.62 -4.99
C VAL A 49 -13.00 -18.92 -4.63
N GLY A 50 -13.98 -19.31 -5.44
CA GLY A 50 -14.68 -20.58 -5.33
C GLY A 50 -13.82 -21.74 -5.86
N PRO A 51 -14.11 -22.99 -5.47
CA PRO A 51 -13.37 -24.16 -5.96
C PRO A 51 -13.33 -24.22 -7.49
N GLY A 52 -12.24 -24.72 -8.06
CA GLY A 52 -12.11 -24.91 -9.52
C GLY A 52 -12.09 -23.62 -10.36
N THR A 53 -11.94 -22.45 -9.75
CA THR A 53 -11.79 -21.18 -10.48
C THR A 53 -10.33 -21.00 -10.91
N ASP A 54 -10.10 -20.74 -12.19
CA ASP A 54 -8.78 -20.36 -12.69
C ASP A 54 -8.42 -18.95 -12.22
N VAL A 55 -7.35 -18.84 -11.43
CA VAL A 55 -6.88 -17.55 -10.89
C VAL A 55 -5.73 -17.04 -11.77
N PRO A 56 -5.87 -15.87 -12.42
CA PRO A 56 -4.79 -15.31 -13.21
C PRO A 56 -3.64 -14.84 -12.29
N THR A 57 -2.40 -15.03 -12.73
CA THR A 57 -1.24 -14.44 -12.07
C THR A 57 -1.30 -12.92 -12.23
N PRO A 58 -1.33 -12.13 -11.14
CA PRO A 58 -1.36 -10.68 -11.26
C PRO A 58 -0.06 -10.14 -11.86
N ALA A 59 -0.18 -9.15 -12.75
CA ALA A 59 0.97 -8.44 -13.28
C ALA A 59 1.69 -7.67 -12.15
N ALA A 60 3.01 -7.56 -12.25
CA ALA A 60 3.79 -6.79 -11.27
C ALA A 60 3.40 -5.31 -11.34
N THR A 61 2.94 -4.75 -10.21
CA THR A 61 2.70 -3.31 -10.08
C THR A 61 4.06 -2.60 -10.02
N PRO A 62 4.29 -1.51 -10.77
CA PRO A 62 5.52 -0.74 -10.65
C PRO A 62 5.65 -0.20 -9.23
N THR A 63 6.78 -0.46 -8.59
CA THR A 63 7.14 0.12 -7.29
C THR A 63 7.17 1.65 -7.42
N ALA A 64 6.34 2.36 -6.66
CA ALA A 64 6.42 3.81 -6.55
C ALA A 64 7.85 4.19 -6.11
N THR A 65 8.59 4.87 -6.98
CA THR A 65 9.92 5.38 -6.69
C THR A 65 9.81 6.41 -5.56
N PRO A 66 10.58 6.27 -4.46
CA PRO A 66 10.57 7.22 -3.35
C PRO A 66 11.15 8.59 -3.74
#